data_AF-A0A962PWD4-F1
#
_entry.id   AF-A0A962PWD4-F1
#
_cell.length_a   1.000
_cell.length_b   1.000
_cell.length_c   1.000
_cell.angle_alpha   90.00
_cell.angle_beta   90.00
_cell.angle_gamma   90.00
#
_symmetry.space_group_name_H-M   'P 1'
#
loop_
_entity.id
_entity.type
_entity.pdbx_description
1 polymer ?
#
loop_
_entity_poly.entity_id
_entity_poly.type
_entity_poly.pdbx_seq_one_letter_code
_entity_poly.pdbx_strand_id
1 'polypeptide(L)'
;MDRLESNQKVNERDLDSVLDDTEMKRMNFEWENAKAFKENIAEMAEELSDYTRMLHTADKVFAIAENKSSLPRAQIKRHYNEAETRYESALEHLQELLSGNPHLQIALDRLVSFEAGEECEPGPSSVPRHALSRSHHVIPKKWQTIRSIRIDALKDKLARIEGGTTLEADTQAKTDVVARAAQLRKLVRRFE
;
A
#
# COMPACT_ATOMS: atom_id res chain seq x y z
N MET A 1 5.85 -21.70 4.63
CA MET A 1 5.61 -20.30 5.03
C MET A 1 6.87 -19.66 5.58
N ASP A 2 7.56 -20.32 6.50
CA ASP A 2 8.75 -19.82 7.22
C ASP A 2 9.86 -19.26 6.32
N ARG A 3 10.13 -19.90 5.17
CA ARG A 3 11.11 -19.41 4.17
C ARG A 3 10.72 -18.04 3.63
N LEU A 4 9.46 -17.87 3.23
CA LEU A 4 8.96 -16.59 2.73
C LEU A 4 8.79 -15.58 3.85
N GLU A 5 8.62 -15.96 5.11
CA GLU A 5 8.55 -15.00 6.23
C GLU A 5 9.95 -14.56 6.70
N SER A 6 10.95 -15.42 6.52
CA SER A 6 12.37 -15.19 6.84
C SER A 6 13.17 -14.55 5.70
N ASN A 7 12.50 -14.00 4.68
CA ASN A 7 13.13 -13.37 3.50
C ASN A 7 14.04 -14.31 2.67
N GLN A 8 13.82 -15.61 2.73
CA GLN A 8 14.55 -16.57 1.91
C GLN A 8 13.95 -16.68 0.52
N LYS A 9 14.81 -16.94 -0.47
CA LYS A 9 14.39 -17.13 -1.87
C LYS A 9 13.55 -18.40 -1.99
N VAL A 10 12.37 -18.28 -2.60
CA VAL A 10 11.52 -19.40 -3.00
C VAL A 10 11.48 -19.43 -4.53
N ASN A 11 11.77 -20.61 -5.08
CA ASN A 11 11.82 -20.83 -6.52
C ASN A 11 10.41 -21.07 -7.06
N GLU A 12 10.22 -20.83 -8.35
CA GLU A 12 8.92 -21.03 -9.02
C GLU A 12 8.49 -22.51 -8.99
N ARG A 13 9.44 -23.44 -9.14
CA ARG A 13 9.20 -24.88 -8.96
C ARG A 13 8.63 -25.26 -7.59
N ASP A 14 9.05 -24.55 -6.53
CA ASP A 14 8.54 -24.80 -5.18
C ASP A 14 7.06 -24.36 -5.10
N LEU A 15 6.68 -23.30 -5.82
CA LEU A 15 5.30 -22.80 -5.89
C LEU A 15 4.42 -23.69 -6.78
N ASP A 16 4.92 -24.16 -7.93
CA ASP A 16 4.22 -25.09 -8.83
C ASP A 16 3.86 -26.42 -8.15
N SER A 17 4.64 -26.82 -7.15
CA SER A 17 4.36 -28.05 -6.38
C SER A 17 3.17 -27.92 -5.42
N VAL A 18 2.72 -26.69 -5.13
CA VAL A 18 1.71 -26.38 -4.10
C VAL A 18 0.49 -25.67 -4.68
N LEU A 19 0.69 -24.75 -5.62
CA LEU A 19 -0.35 -23.96 -6.27
C LEU A 19 -0.78 -24.64 -7.57
N ASP A 20 -2.08 -24.60 -7.86
CA ASP A 20 -2.58 -25.05 -9.16
C ASP A 20 -2.34 -24.01 -10.27
N ASP A 21 -2.50 -24.42 -11.53
CA ASP A 21 -2.31 -23.54 -12.69
C ASP A 21 -3.16 -22.26 -12.63
N THR A 22 -4.34 -22.32 -12.01
CA THR A 22 -5.25 -21.16 -11.93
C THR A 22 -4.78 -20.17 -10.87
N GLU A 23 -4.32 -20.67 -9.73
CA GLU A 23 -3.74 -19.91 -8.64
C GLU A 23 -2.42 -19.27 -9.06
N MET A 24 -1.58 -20.00 -9.80
CA MET A 24 -0.36 -19.46 -10.40
C MET A 24 -0.65 -18.34 -11.39
N LYS A 25 -1.64 -18.51 -12.28
CA LYS A 25 -2.07 -17.45 -13.21
C LYS A 25 -2.60 -16.22 -12.49
N ARG A 26 -3.42 -16.40 -11.45
CA ARG A 26 -3.93 -15.29 -10.63
C ARG A 26 -2.80 -14.54 -9.94
N MET A 27 -1.87 -15.26 -9.31
CA MET A 27 -0.71 -14.69 -8.64
C MET A 27 0.16 -13.88 -9.62
N ASN A 28 0.42 -14.41 -10.81
CA ASN A 28 1.19 -13.71 -11.84
C ASN A 28 0.45 -12.47 -12.37
N PHE A 29 -0.86 -12.55 -12.56
CA PHE A 29 -1.68 -11.41 -12.93
C PHE A 29 -1.67 -10.30 -11.88
N GLU A 30 -1.81 -10.65 -10.60
CA GLU A 30 -1.68 -9.70 -9.49
C GLU A 30 -0.29 -9.04 -9.47
N TRP A 31 0.76 -9.79 -9.78
CA TRP A 31 2.12 -9.25 -9.88
C TRP A 31 2.31 -8.28 -11.03
N GLU A 32 1.81 -8.60 -12.22
CA GLU A 32 1.87 -7.69 -13.37
C GLU A 32 1.06 -6.41 -13.12
N ASN A 33 -0.12 -6.50 -12.50
CA ASN A 33 -0.88 -5.32 -12.09
C ASN A 33 -0.12 -4.46 -11.08
N ALA A 34 0.57 -5.08 -10.11
CA ALA A 34 1.38 -4.34 -9.14
C ALA A 34 2.59 -3.64 -9.78
N LYS A 35 3.17 -4.20 -10.86
CA LYS A 35 4.20 -3.51 -11.66
C LYS A 35 3.61 -2.35 -12.46
N ALA A 36 2.55 -2.61 -13.22
CA ALA A 36 1.88 -1.58 -14.02
C ALA A 36 1.43 -0.40 -13.16
N PHE A 37 0.93 -0.68 -11.95
CA PHE A 37 0.60 0.38 -10.99
C PHE A 37 1.83 1.20 -10.59
N LYS A 38 2.99 0.58 -10.35
CA LYS A 38 4.24 1.30 -10.03
C LYS A 38 4.74 2.13 -11.20
N GLU A 39 4.65 1.60 -12.42
CA GLU A 39 5.02 2.32 -13.65
C GLU A 39 4.13 3.53 -13.86
N ASN A 40 2.80 3.38 -13.75
CA ASN A 40 1.86 4.49 -13.83
C ASN A 40 2.16 5.59 -12.78
N ILE A 41 2.50 5.21 -11.54
CA ILE A 41 2.89 6.20 -10.52
C ILE A 41 4.20 6.90 -10.90
N ALA A 42 5.15 6.19 -11.51
CA ALA A 42 6.41 6.78 -11.95
C ALA A 42 6.22 7.75 -13.13
N GLU A 43 5.33 7.45 -14.07
CA GLU A 43 4.95 8.35 -15.16
C GLU A 43 4.26 9.62 -14.61
N MET A 44 3.29 9.46 -13.71
CA MET A 44 2.65 10.60 -13.03
C MET A 44 3.66 11.42 -12.20
N ALA A 45 4.71 10.77 -11.66
CA ALA A 45 5.79 11.45 -10.96
C ALA A 45 6.58 12.40 -11.89
N GLU A 46 6.73 12.00 -13.15
CA GLU A 46 7.41 12.80 -14.16
C GLU A 46 6.60 14.04 -14.53
N GLU A 47 5.26 13.92 -14.61
CA GLU A 47 4.35 15.06 -14.75
C GLU A 47 4.46 16.04 -13.56
N LEU A 48 4.75 15.53 -12.36
CA LEU A 48 4.97 16.34 -11.14
C LEU A 48 6.44 16.78 -10.94
N SER A 49 7.31 16.58 -11.92
CA SER A 49 8.76 16.83 -11.78
C SER A 49 9.08 18.31 -11.55
N ASP A 50 8.41 19.21 -12.26
CA ASP A 50 8.59 20.65 -12.11
C ASP A 50 8.13 21.14 -10.74
N TYR A 51 6.94 20.70 -10.29
CA TYR A 51 6.46 20.93 -8.93
C TYR A 51 7.46 20.43 -7.87
N THR A 52 7.98 19.22 -8.03
CA THR A 52 8.95 18.63 -7.10
C THR A 52 10.24 19.44 -7.05
N ARG A 53 10.70 19.95 -8.20
CA ARG A 53 11.86 20.84 -8.29
C ARG A 53 11.61 22.17 -7.59
N MET A 54 10.42 22.76 -7.74
CA MET A 54 10.03 23.99 -7.06
C MET A 54 10.05 23.82 -5.54
N LEU A 55 9.46 22.72 -5.03
CA LEU A 55 9.52 22.37 -3.61
C LEU A 55 10.97 22.23 -3.12
N HIS A 56 11.83 21.56 -3.87
CA HIS A 56 13.24 21.41 -3.50
C HIS A 56 13.98 22.75 -3.40
N THR A 57 13.68 23.70 -4.29
CA THR A 57 14.22 25.07 -4.18
C THR A 57 13.65 25.85 -3.00
N ALA A 58 12.38 25.64 -2.62
CA ALA A 58 11.80 26.24 -1.43
C ALA A 58 12.43 25.66 -0.16
N ASP A 59 12.57 24.33 -0.07
CA ASP A 59 13.21 23.62 1.05
C ASP A 59 14.65 24.11 1.29
N LYS A 60 15.41 24.38 0.22
CA LYS A 60 16.77 24.94 0.34
C LYS A 60 16.78 26.31 1.00
N VAL A 61 15.85 27.20 0.61
CA VAL A 61 15.77 28.55 1.20
C VAL A 61 15.31 28.47 2.65
N PHE A 62 14.31 27.63 2.94
CA PHE A 62 13.86 27.38 4.31
C PHE A 62 15.00 26.86 5.19
N ALA A 63 15.77 25.88 4.70
CA ALA A 63 16.91 25.31 5.43
C ALA A 63 18.03 26.33 5.70
N ILE A 64 18.19 27.36 4.85
CA ILE A 64 19.13 28.47 5.10
C ILE A 64 18.67 29.29 6.31
N ALA A 65 17.37 29.55 6.42
CA ALA A 65 16.79 30.29 7.55
C ALA A 65 16.93 29.51 8.87
N GLU A 66 16.66 28.20 8.85
CA GLU A 66 16.75 27.32 10.03
C GLU A 66 18.18 27.12 10.53
N ASN A 67 19.13 26.83 9.63
CA ASN A 67 20.43 26.30 10.04
C ASN A 67 21.50 27.38 10.24
N LYS A 68 21.31 28.59 9.73
CA LYS A 68 22.33 29.64 9.84
C LYS A 68 22.04 30.56 11.02
N SER A 69 22.38 30.07 12.21
CA SER A 69 22.32 30.82 13.48
C SER A 69 23.20 32.08 13.50
N SER A 70 24.15 32.20 12.58
CA SER A 70 25.03 33.37 12.42
C SER A 70 24.42 34.51 11.60
N LEU A 71 23.28 34.29 10.94
CA LEU A 71 22.63 35.34 10.15
C LEU A 71 21.93 36.37 11.06
N PRO A 72 21.94 37.66 10.68
CA PRO A 72 21.10 38.66 11.34
C PRO A 72 19.62 38.27 11.26
N ARG A 73 18.85 38.54 12.33
CA ARG A 73 17.40 38.23 12.40
C ARG A 73 16.61 38.74 11.19
N ALA A 74 16.98 39.91 10.67
CA ALA A 74 16.34 40.48 9.49
C ALA A 74 16.57 39.65 8.20
N GLN A 75 17.75 39.03 8.05
CA GLN A 75 18.04 38.14 6.91
C GLN A 75 17.34 36.79 7.07
N ILE A 76 17.30 36.25 8.30
CA ILE A 76 16.53 35.04 8.61
C ILE A 76 15.06 35.23 8.23
N LYS A 77 14.44 36.33 8.67
CA LYS A 77 13.06 36.67 8.29
C LYS A 77 12.87 36.78 6.78
N ARG A 78 13.82 37.41 6.07
CA ARG A 78 13.76 37.50 4.59
C ARG A 78 13.78 36.12 3.94
N HIS A 79 14.60 35.19 4.42
CA HIS A 79 14.63 33.83 3.89
C HIS A 79 13.37 33.04 4.22
N TYR A 80 12.76 33.19 5.40
CA TYR A 80 11.45 32.58 5.67
C TYR A 80 10.38 33.10 4.72
N ASN A 81 10.27 34.43 4.56
CA ASN A 81 9.31 35.02 3.62
C ASN A 81 9.58 34.56 2.17
N GLU A 82 10.84 34.49 1.76
CA GLU A 82 11.22 34.00 0.43
C GLU A 82 10.85 32.52 0.25
N ALA A 83 11.03 31.69 1.28
CA ALA A 83 10.64 30.28 1.24
C ALA A 83 9.12 30.14 1.16
N GLU A 84 8.36 30.91 1.94
CA GLU A 84 6.90 30.96 1.93
C GLU A 84 6.36 31.28 0.53
N THR A 85 6.81 32.38 -0.08
CA THR A 85 6.43 32.74 -1.46
C THR A 85 6.77 31.63 -2.47
N ARG A 86 7.90 30.92 -2.30
CA ARG A 86 8.25 29.81 -3.19
C ARG A 86 7.34 28.59 -2.99
N TYR A 87 6.89 28.32 -1.76
CA TYR A 87 5.90 27.28 -1.51
C TYR A 87 4.54 27.66 -2.09
N GLU A 88 4.12 28.92 -1.98
CA GLU A 88 2.89 29.43 -2.62
C GLU A 88 2.93 29.21 -4.13
N SER A 89 3.99 29.66 -4.81
CA SER A 89 4.13 29.44 -6.26
C SER A 89 4.15 27.96 -6.65
N ALA A 90 4.71 27.09 -5.81
CA ALA A 90 4.68 25.66 -6.04
C ALA A 90 3.26 25.09 -5.90
N LEU A 91 2.50 25.55 -4.91
CA LEU A 91 1.10 25.15 -4.72
C LEU A 91 0.19 25.65 -5.84
N GLU A 92 0.38 26.87 -6.33
CA GLU A 92 -0.32 27.40 -7.52
C GLU A 92 -0.05 26.52 -8.75
N HIS A 93 1.21 26.16 -8.98
CA HIS A 93 1.57 25.28 -10.09
C HIS A 93 0.95 23.88 -9.93
N LEU A 94 0.91 23.34 -8.71
CA LEU A 94 0.23 22.07 -8.43
C LEU A 94 -1.28 22.17 -8.68
N GLN A 95 -1.91 23.28 -8.30
CA GLN A 95 -3.33 23.51 -8.54
C GLN A 95 -3.64 23.52 -10.04
N GLU A 96 -2.80 24.17 -10.85
CA GLU A 96 -2.92 24.17 -12.30
C GLU A 96 -2.80 22.74 -12.88
N LEU A 97 -1.79 21.98 -12.45
CA LEU A 97 -1.60 20.59 -12.85
C LEU A 97 -2.82 19.72 -12.49
N LEU A 98 -3.32 19.83 -11.26
CA LEU A 98 -4.48 19.05 -10.80
C LEU A 98 -5.80 19.47 -11.45
N SER A 99 -5.93 20.73 -11.87
CA SER A 99 -7.07 21.21 -12.64
C SER A 99 -7.08 20.62 -14.05
N GLY A 100 -5.90 20.42 -14.66
CA GLY A 100 -5.76 19.77 -15.96
C GLY A 100 -5.88 18.25 -15.89
N ASN A 101 -5.27 17.62 -14.87
CA ASN A 101 -5.27 16.18 -14.66
C ASN A 101 -5.47 15.84 -13.17
N PRO A 102 -6.72 15.67 -12.71
CA PRO A 102 -7.02 15.34 -11.31
C PRO A 102 -6.41 14.00 -10.84
N HIS A 103 -6.09 13.08 -11.76
CA HIS A 103 -5.54 11.77 -11.41
C HIS A 103 -4.12 11.84 -10.84
N LEU A 104 -3.40 12.93 -11.07
CA LEU A 104 -2.06 13.16 -10.49
C LEU A 104 -2.07 13.16 -8.95
N GLN A 105 -3.22 13.38 -8.31
CA GLN A 105 -3.35 13.22 -6.86
C GLN A 105 -2.92 11.84 -6.35
N ILE A 106 -3.05 10.78 -7.16
CA ILE A 106 -2.62 9.43 -6.77
C ILE A 106 -1.10 9.37 -6.58
N ALA A 107 -0.33 10.20 -7.28
CA ALA A 107 1.12 10.29 -7.16
C ALA A 107 1.59 11.23 -6.02
N LEU A 108 0.67 11.85 -5.28
CA LEU A 108 0.97 12.60 -4.06
C LEU A 108 0.90 11.71 -2.81
N ASP A 109 1.55 12.17 -1.74
CA ASP A 109 1.57 11.51 -0.43
C ASP A 109 0.25 11.69 0.36
N ARG A 110 -0.56 12.67 -0.03
CA ARG A 110 -1.91 12.96 0.50
C ARG A 110 -2.82 13.52 -0.59
N LEU A 111 -4.12 13.42 -0.36
CA LEU A 111 -5.11 14.13 -1.16
C LEU A 111 -5.08 15.62 -0.82
N VAL A 112 -5.37 16.45 -1.81
CA VAL A 112 -5.24 17.91 -1.71
C VAL A 112 -6.49 18.54 -2.30
N SER A 113 -7.03 19.50 -1.57
CA SER A 113 -8.12 20.37 -2.00
C SER A 113 -7.57 21.79 -2.10
N PHE A 114 -8.03 22.52 -3.12
CA PHE A 114 -7.77 23.96 -3.29
C PHE A 114 -9.08 24.74 -3.21
N GLU A 115 -10.10 24.16 -2.58
CA GLU A 115 -11.34 24.86 -2.27
C GLU A 115 -11.12 25.82 -1.10
N ALA A 116 -11.87 26.93 -1.09
CA ALA A 116 -11.72 27.98 -0.10
C ALA A 116 -11.88 27.41 1.33
N GLY A 117 -10.81 27.51 2.13
CA GLY A 117 -10.77 27.03 3.52
C GLY A 117 -10.16 25.64 3.73
N GLU A 118 -9.81 24.92 2.66
CA GLU A 118 -9.10 23.63 2.72
C GLU A 118 -7.70 23.69 2.09
N GLU A 119 -7.27 24.89 1.69
CA GLU A 119 -5.99 25.14 1.05
C GLU A 119 -4.80 24.74 1.95
N CYS A 120 -3.77 24.16 1.34
CA CYS A 120 -2.55 23.84 2.05
C CYS A 120 -1.80 25.12 2.42
N GLU A 121 -1.41 25.26 3.70
CA GLU A 121 -0.52 26.34 4.11
C GLU A 121 0.85 26.23 3.41
N PRO A 122 1.47 27.35 2.99
CA PRO A 122 2.80 27.33 2.40
C PRO A 122 3.87 26.99 3.46
N GLY A 123 4.50 25.83 3.33
CA GLY A 123 5.51 25.40 4.29
C GLY A 123 6.07 23.99 4.07
N PRO A 124 7.22 23.66 4.66
CA PRO A 124 7.92 22.40 4.42
C PRO A 124 7.15 21.15 4.84
N SER A 125 6.33 21.23 5.89
CA SER A 125 5.50 20.13 6.39
C SER A 125 4.14 20.06 5.72
N SER A 126 3.53 21.21 5.45
CA SER A 126 2.14 21.37 4.99
C SER A 126 1.95 21.10 3.50
N VAL A 127 2.95 21.33 2.65
CA VAL A 127 2.83 21.09 1.20
C VAL A 127 2.86 19.59 0.83
N PRO A 128 1.96 19.13 -0.06
CA PRO A 128 1.90 17.74 -0.51
C PRO A 128 3.17 17.37 -1.27
N ARG A 129 3.71 16.19 -1.01
CA ARG A 129 4.95 15.73 -1.65
C ARG A 129 4.67 14.50 -2.49
N HIS A 130 5.62 14.17 -3.35
CA HIS A 130 5.53 12.97 -4.18
C HIS A 130 5.40 11.70 -3.31
N ALA A 131 4.56 10.76 -3.71
CA ALA A 131 4.22 9.55 -2.94
C ALA A 131 5.41 8.62 -2.68
N LEU A 132 6.44 8.68 -3.53
CA LEU A 132 7.71 7.94 -3.34
C LEU A 132 8.75 8.71 -2.52
N SER A 133 8.46 9.95 -2.14
CA SER A 133 9.34 10.76 -1.29
C SER A 133 9.35 10.25 0.15
N ARG A 134 10.36 10.65 0.94
CA ARG A 134 10.44 10.37 2.39
C ARG A 134 9.70 11.43 3.21
N SER A 135 8.45 11.76 2.87
CA SER A 135 7.70 12.77 3.64
C SER A 135 7.14 12.19 4.94
N HIS A 136 6.82 13.06 5.90
CA HIS A 136 6.16 12.69 7.16
C HIS A 136 4.68 12.33 7.00
N HIS A 137 4.08 12.71 5.87
CA HIS A 137 2.68 12.47 5.55
C HIS A 137 2.49 11.31 4.59
N VAL A 138 3.57 10.59 4.22
CA VAL A 138 3.45 9.35 3.45
C VAL A 138 2.57 8.40 4.23
N ILE A 139 1.35 8.23 3.75
CA ILE A 139 0.56 7.04 4.08
C ILE A 139 1.42 5.87 3.60
N PRO A 140 1.84 4.94 4.48
CA PRO A 140 2.66 3.81 4.07
C PRO A 140 1.85 2.98 3.07
N LYS A 141 2.00 3.30 1.79
CA LYS A 141 1.49 2.49 0.69
C LYS A 141 2.25 1.18 0.81
N LYS A 142 1.57 0.13 1.27
CA LYS A 142 2.11 -1.23 1.24
C LYS A 142 2.25 -1.63 -0.21
N TRP A 143 3.35 -1.21 -0.84
CA TRP A 143 3.70 -1.61 -2.18
C TRP A 143 3.70 -3.13 -2.22
N GLN A 144 2.83 -3.70 -3.04
CA GLN A 144 2.86 -5.14 -3.24
C GLN A 144 4.23 -5.50 -3.83
N THR A 145 4.88 -6.46 -3.18
CA THR A 145 6.11 -7.08 -3.65
C THR A 145 5.73 -8.46 -4.17
N ILE A 146 6.52 -9.00 -5.10
CA ILE A 146 6.35 -10.39 -5.52
C ILE A 146 6.31 -11.35 -4.32
N ARG A 147 7.07 -11.04 -3.26
CA ARG A 147 7.08 -11.82 -2.02
C ARG A 147 5.75 -11.74 -1.27
N SER A 148 5.19 -10.55 -1.08
CA SER A 148 3.89 -10.40 -0.39
C SER A 148 2.79 -11.12 -1.17
N ILE A 149 2.77 -10.96 -2.50
CA ILE A 149 1.79 -11.63 -3.37
C ILE A 149 1.92 -13.16 -3.27
N ARG A 150 3.15 -13.71 -3.26
CA ARG A 150 3.38 -15.14 -3.04
C ARG A 150 2.91 -15.62 -1.67
N ILE A 151 3.15 -14.83 -0.62
CA ILE A 151 2.67 -15.13 0.74
C ILE A 151 1.15 -15.15 0.76
N ASP A 152 0.51 -14.16 0.14
CA ASP A 152 -0.95 -14.03 0.10
C ASP A 152 -1.57 -15.20 -0.68
N ALA A 153 -1.00 -15.59 -1.83
CA ALA A 153 -1.44 -16.75 -2.60
C ALA A 153 -1.35 -18.07 -1.81
N LEU A 154 -0.26 -18.28 -1.06
CA LEU A 154 -0.11 -19.46 -0.21
C LEU A 154 -1.03 -19.45 1.01
N LYS A 155 -1.31 -18.27 1.59
CA LYS A 155 -2.30 -18.12 2.67
C LYS A 155 -3.71 -18.41 2.18
N ASP A 156 -4.07 -17.91 1.00
CA ASP A 156 -5.35 -18.22 0.35
C ASP A 156 -5.50 -19.73 0.13
N LYS A 157 -4.44 -20.41 -0.36
CA LYS A 157 -4.43 -21.86 -0.55
C LYS A 157 -4.60 -22.61 0.77
N LEU A 158 -3.83 -22.23 1.79
CA LEU A 158 -3.89 -22.83 3.12
C LEU A 158 -5.27 -22.65 3.75
N ALA A 159 -5.85 -21.46 3.67
CA ALA A 159 -7.21 -21.19 4.15
C ALA A 159 -8.28 -22.00 3.41
N ARG A 160 -8.12 -22.28 2.12
CA ARG A 160 -9.02 -23.18 1.36
C ARG A 160 -8.91 -24.62 1.82
N ILE A 161 -7.69 -25.09 2.11
CA ILE A 161 -7.45 -26.45 2.61
C ILE A 161 -8.03 -26.61 4.02
N GLU A 162 -7.75 -25.65 4.92
CA GLU A 162 -8.26 -25.62 6.29
C GLU A 162 -9.78 -25.40 6.35
N GLY A 163 -10.33 -24.58 5.46
CA GLY A 163 -11.76 -24.38 5.31
C GLY A 163 -12.49 -25.62 4.77
N GLY A 164 -11.88 -26.33 3.81
CA GLY A 164 -12.40 -27.59 3.28
C GLY A 164 -12.39 -28.73 4.30
N THR A 165 -11.49 -28.70 5.29
CA THR A 165 -11.43 -29.72 6.34
C THR A 165 -12.64 -29.66 7.30
N THR A 166 -13.33 -28.53 7.39
CA THR A 166 -14.54 -28.41 8.22
C THR A 166 -15.80 -29.02 7.57
N LEU A 167 -15.81 -29.20 6.25
CA LEU A 167 -16.93 -29.84 5.53
C LEU A 167 -16.76 -31.37 5.44
N GLU A 168 -15.52 -31.88 5.47
CA GLU A 168 -15.25 -33.33 5.44
C GLU A 168 -15.16 -33.99 6.83
N ALA A 169 -14.96 -33.22 7.90
CA ALA A 169 -15.06 -33.74 9.27
C ALA A 169 -16.51 -34.12 9.67
N ASP A 170 -17.51 -33.60 8.95
CA ASP A 170 -18.93 -33.74 9.29
C ASP A 170 -19.58 -35.00 8.66
N THR A 171 -18.94 -35.63 7.68
CA THR A 171 -19.40 -36.89 7.06
C THR A 171 -18.97 -38.12 7.84
N GLN A 172 -17.77 -38.13 8.44
CA GLN A 172 -17.31 -39.27 9.25
C GLN A 172 -17.94 -39.29 10.65
N ALA A 173 -18.27 -38.12 11.22
CA ALA A 173 -18.99 -38.04 12.50
C ALA A 173 -20.46 -38.46 12.40
N LYS A 174 -21.13 -38.22 11.25
CA LYS A 174 -22.53 -38.62 11.03
C LYS A 174 -22.71 -40.12 10.82
N THR A 175 -21.76 -40.81 10.19
CA THR A 175 -21.84 -42.27 9.97
C THR A 175 -21.66 -43.06 11.27
N ASP A 176 -20.78 -42.62 12.17
CA ASP A 176 -20.56 -43.26 13.47
C ASP A 176 -21.72 -43.07 14.45
N VAL A 177 -22.39 -41.91 14.45
CA VAL A 177 -23.57 -41.65 15.29
C VAL A 177 -24.77 -42.47 14.80
N VAL A 178 -24.96 -42.63 13.49
CA VAL A 178 -26.02 -43.47 12.92
C VAL A 178 -25.76 -44.96 13.20
N ALA A 179 -24.50 -45.41 13.13
CA ALA A 179 -24.12 -46.79 13.47
C ALA A 179 -24.36 -47.10 14.97
N ARG A 180 -23.99 -46.18 15.87
CA ARG A 180 -24.25 -46.32 17.33
C ARG A 180 -25.74 -46.25 17.66
N ALA A 181 -26.51 -45.41 16.98
CA ALA A 181 -27.96 -45.36 17.14
C ALA A 181 -28.67 -46.65 16.66
N ALA A 182 -28.17 -47.28 15.59
CA ALA A 182 -28.68 -48.57 15.13
C ALA A 182 -28.36 -49.72 16.11
N GLN A 183 -27.19 -49.70 16.75
CA GLN A 183 -26.83 -50.65 17.81
C GLN A 183 -27.68 -50.48 19.07
N LEU A 184 -27.94 -49.23 19.48
CA LEU A 184 -28.83 -48.92 20.62
C LEU A 184 -30.27 -49.38 20.36
N ARG A 185 -30.81 -49.17 19.15
CA ARG A 185 -32.16 -49.67 18.77
C ARG A 185 -32.26 -51.20 18.77
N LYS A 186 -31.19 -51.91 18.41
CA LYS A 186 -31.11 -53.38 18.51
C LYS A 186 -31.08 -53.86 19.98
N LEU A 187 -30.43 -53.12 20.86
CA LEU A 187 -30.37 -53.42 22.29
C LEU A 187 -31.71 -53.19 22.98
N VAL A 188 -32.40 -52.09 22.68
CA VAL A 188 -33.72 -51.78 23.26
C VAL A 188 -34.77 -52.83 22.88
N ARG A 189 -34.76 -53.33 21.64
CA ARG A 189 -35.65 -54.43 21.18
C ARG A 189 -35.41 -55.79 21.83
N ARG A 190 -34.35 -55.98 22.62
CA ARG A 190 -34.09 -57.22 23.36
C ARG A 190 -34.68 -57.21 24.78
N PHE A 191 -35.19 -56.07 25.24
CA PHE A 191 -35.73 -55.88 26.58
C PHE A 191 -37.24 -55.57 26.59
N GLU A 192 -37.90 -55.68 25.44
CA GLU A 192 -39.36 -55.82 25.28
C GLU A 192 -39.69 -57.26 24.90
#